data_AF-A0A961J895-F1
#
_entry.id   AF-A0A961J895-F1
#
_cell.length_a   1.000
_cell.length_b   1.000
_cell.length_c   1.000
_cell.angle_alpha   90.00
_cell.angle_beta   90.00
_cell.angle_gamma   90.00
#
_symmetry.space_group_name_H-M   'P 1'
#
loop_
_entity.id
_entity.type
_entity.pdbx_description
1 polymer ?
#
loop_
_entity_poly.entity_id
_entity_poly.type
_entity_poly.pdbx_seq_one_letter_code
_entity_poly.pdbx_strand_id
1 'polypeptide(L)'
;EAMFFYTDTADAPWTIVKSNDKKRARLEAMRHFLHSLEYPDKDHSLVFAPDPLIVGHASQVIHGANHILGASLHPEQRRAVK
;
A
#
# COMPACT_ATOMS: atom_id res chain seq x y z
N GLU A 1 9.70 -1.91 6.01
CA GLU A 1 9.77 -2.00 4.53
C GLU A 1 10.02 -3.42 4.00
N ALA A 2 10.75 -4.30 4.70
CA ALA A 2 10.91 -5.68 4.21
C ALA A 2 9.60 -6.44 3.99
N MET A 3 8.56 -6.21 4.79
CA MET A 3 7.26 -6.85 4.56
C MET A 3 6.79 -6.60 3.13
N PHE A 4 6.79 -5.34 2.69
CA PHE A 4 6.43 -5.01 1.31
C PHE A 4 7.42 -5.62 0.32
N PHE A 5 8.74 -5.52 0.57
CA PHE A 5 9.74 -6.11 -0.32
C PHE A 5 9.57 -7.61 -0.57
N TYR A 6 9.23 -8.40 0.46
CA TYR A 6 9.12 -9.85 0.35
C TYR A 6 7.74 -10.34 -0.05
N THR A 7 6.68 -9.54 0.12
CA THR A 7 5.29 -10.01 -0.05
C THR A 7 4.45 -9.19 -1.02
N ASP A 8 4.98 -8.11 -1.60
CA ASP A 8 4.37 -7.40 -2.73
C ASP A 8 4.68 -8.16 -4.02
N THR A 9 3.70 -8.88 -4.54
CA THR A 9 3.84 -9.69 -5.77
C THR A 9 2.83 -9.25 -6.83
N ALA A 10 3.08 -9.60 -8.08
CA ALA A 10 2.18 -9.24 -9.18
C ALA A 10 0.77 -9.86 -9.02
N ASP A 11 0.69 -11.08 -8.46
CA ASP A 11 -0.59 -11.77 -8.23
C ASP A 11 -1.33 -11.27 -6.98
N ALA A 12 -0.61 -10.70 -6.01
CA ALA A 12 -1.15 -10.19 -4.76
C ALA A 12 -0.44 -8.88 -4.34
N PRO A 13 -0.70 -7.77 -5.04
CA PRO A 13 0.00 -6.51 -4.80
C PRO A 13 -0.47 -5.84 -3.49
N TRP A 14 0.45 -5.17 -2.80
CA TRP A 14 0.16 -4.33 -1.66
C TRP A 14 -0.29 -2.93 -2.11
N THR A 15 -1.52 -2.57 -1.75
CA THR A 15 -2.04 -1.20 -1.89
C THR A 15 -1.83 -0.42 -0.60
N ILE A 16 -1.20 0.75 -0.71
CA ILE A 16 -0.94 1.66 0.40
C ILE A 16 -2.00 2.76 0.43
N VAL A 17 -2.58 3.03 1.60
CA VAL A 17 -3.58 4.09 1.79
C VAL A 17 -3.10 5.07 2.87
N LYS A 18 -2.84 6.32 2.48
CA LYS A 18 -2.46 7.39 3.42
C LYS A 18 -3.68 7.78 4.26
N SER A 19 -3.55 7.70 5.59
CA SER A 19 -4.71 7.72 6.50
C SER A 19 -4.74 8.87 7.51
N ASN A 20 -3.95 9.94 7.29
CA ASN A 20 -4.00 11.16 8.12
C ASN A 20 -5.41 11.76 8.15
N ASP A 21 -6.08 11.85 6.99
CA ASP A 21 -7.53 12.03 6.91
C ASP A 21 -8.22 10.67 6.87
N LYS A 22 -8.70 10.22 8.03
CA LYS A 22 -9.35 8.92 8.20
C LYS A 22 -10.64 8.78 7.38
N LYS A 23 -11.41 9.86 7.20
CA LYS A 23 -12.69 9.80 6.48
C LYS A 23 -12.40 9.59 5.00
N ARG A 24 -11.48 10.37 4.45
CA ARG A 24 -11.07 10.26 3.05
C ARG A 24 -10.41 8.91 2.76
N ALA A 25 -9.52 8.44 3.64
CA ALA A 25 -8.87 7.14 3.49
C ALA A 25 -9.85 5.95 3.40
N ARG A 26 -10.93 5.97 4.18
CA ARG A 26 -11.97 4.93 4.12
C ARG A 26 -12.68 4.92 2.77
N LEU A 27 -13.08 6.09 2.28
CA LEU A 27 -13.73 6.22 0.97
C LEU A 27 -12.80 5.77 -0.15
N GLU A 28 -11.53 6.17 -0.10
CA GLU A 28 -10.55 5.79 -1.12
C GLU A 28 -10.19 4.30 -1.09
N ALA A 29 -10.14 3.68 0.08
CA ALA A 29 -9.94 2.23 0.19
C ALA A 29 -11.10 1.44 -0.46
N MET A 30 -12.35 1.82 -0.17
CA MET A 30 -13.52 1.20 -0.80
C MET A 30 -13.55 1.47 -2.31
N ARG A 31 -13.23 2.70 -2.73
CA ARG A 31 -13.17 3.10 -4.14
C ARG A 31 -12.14 2.30 -4.92
N HIS A 32 -10.93 2.11 -4.37
CA HIS A 32 -9.89 1.30 -5.00
C HIS A 32 -10.37 -0.14 -5.24
N PHE A 33 -10.97 -0.77 -4.23
CA PHE A 33 -11.48 -2.14 -4.33
C PHE A 33 -12.62 -2.28 -5.35
N LEU A 34 -13.59 -1.37 -5.32
CA LEU A 34 -14.71 -1.41 -6.28
C LEU A 34 -14.26 -1.05 -7.71
N HIS A 35 -13.26 -0.19 -7.85
CA HIS A 35 -12.75 0.20 -9.16
C HIS A 35 -12.01 -0.97 -9.84
N SER A 36 -11.27 -1.80 -9.08
CA SER A 36 -10.45 -2.88 -9.63
C SER A 36 -11.22 -4.11 -10.13
N LEU A 37 -12.47 -4.30 -9.69
CA LEU A 37 -13.29 -5.46 -10.05
C LEU A 37 -14.37 -5.08 -11.06
N GLU A 38 -14.53 -5.83 -12.15
CA GLU A 38 -15.73 -5.70 -12.99
C GLU A 38 -16.93 -6.38 -12.32
N TYR A 39 -18.05 -5.67 -12.25
CA TYR A 39 -19.31 -6.19 -11.71
C TYR A 39 -20.52 -5.55 -12.40
N PRO A 40 -21.66 -6.26 -12.50
CA PRO A 40 -22.89 -5.73 -13.10
C PRO A 40 -23.39 -4.47 -12.38
N ASP A 41 -24.03 -3.56 -13.12
CA ASP A 41 -24.63 -2.33 -12.59
C ASP A 41 -23.64 -1.40 -11.85
N LYS A 42 -22.35 -1.46 -12.19
CA LYS A 42 -21.34 -0.53 -11.69
C LYS A 42 -21.68 0.91 -12.12
N ASP A 43 -21.94 1.76 -11.12
CA ASP A 43 -22.05 3.20 -11.34
C ASP A 43 -20.65 3.83 -11.48
N HIS A 44 -20.24 4.07 -12.72
CA HIS A 44 -18.95 4.70 -13.05
C HIS A 44 -18.85 6.18 -12.64
N SER A 45 -19.98 6.85 -12.38
CA SER A 45 -19.97 8.23 -11.87
C SER A 45 -19.59 8.25 -10.39
N LEU A 46 -19.93 7.19 -9.65
CA LEU A 46 -19.57 7.02 -8.24
C LEU A 46 -18.22 6.31 -8.08
N VAL A 47 -17.89 5.32 -8.90
CA VAL A 47 -16.70 4.45 -8.78
C VAL A 47 -15.65 4.79 -9.84
N PHE A 48 -15.19 6.04 -9.80
CA PHE A 48 -14.04 6.50 -10.57
C PHE A 48 -12.70 6.07 -9.95
N ALA A 49 -11.60 6.29 -10.68
CA ALA A 49 -10.26 5.92 -10.24
C ALA A 49 -9.90 6.56 -8.87
N PRO A 50 -9.25 5.81 -7.96
CA PRO A 50 -8.86 6.34 -6.66
C PRO A 50 -7.84 7.48 -6.77
N ASP A 51 -7.84 8.37 -5.79
CA ASP A 51 -6.94 9.52 -5.72
C ASP A 51 -5.48 9.04 -5.55
N PRO A 52 -4.58 9.33 -6.51
CA PRO A 52 -3.19 8.86 -6.47
C PRO A 52 -2.36 9.50 -5.35
N LEU A 53 -2.83 10.59 -4.74
CA LEU A 53 -2.17 11.18 -3.58
C LEU A 53 -2.43 10.40 -2.29
N ILE A 54 -3.50 9.61 -2.25
CA ILE A 54 -3.96 8.86 -1.08
C ILE A 54 -3.70 7.36 -1.26
N VAL A 55 -4.02 6.82 -2.43
CA VAL A 55 -3.84 5.41 -2.77
C VAL A 55 -2.59 5.27 -3.64
N GLY A 56 -1.70 4.37 -3.24
CA GLY A 56 -0.42 4.14 -3.92
C GLY A 56 0.03 2.69 -3.82
N HIS A 57 1.22 2.41 -4.35
CA HIS A 57 1.82 1.08 -4.36
C HIS A 57 2.90 0.94 -3.29
N ALA A 58 3.14 -0.29 -2.84
CA ALA A 58 4.23 -0.61 -1.90
C ALA A 58 5.60 -0.14 -2.41
N SER A 59 5.84 -0.19 -3.73
CA SER A 59 7.06 0.32 -4.35
C SER A 59 7.39 1.76 -3.97
N GLN A 60 6.38 2.64 -3.84
CA GLN A 60 6.59 4.04 -3.47
C GLN A 60 7.12 4.22 -2.04
N VAL A 61 6.90 3.22 -1.17
CA VAL A 61 7.40 3.22 0.21
C VAL A 61 8.83 2.66 0.28
N ILE A 62 9.12 1.61 -0.50
CA ILE A 62 10.42 0.90 -0.48
C ILE A 62 11.57 1.78 -1.00
N HIS A 63 11.33 2.63 -2.01
CA HIS A 63 12.37 3.51 -2.57
C HIS A 63 12.82 4.62 -1.60
N GLY A 64 12.14 4.78 -0.46
CA GLY A 64 12.45 5.79 0.56
C GLY A 64 13.51 5.39 1.58
N ALA A 65 13.79 4.10 1.81
CA ALA A 65 14.81 3.70 2.78
C ALA A 65 16.14 3.32 2.14
N ASN A 66 17.19 3.99 2.61
CA ASN A 66 18.59 3.70 2.29
C ASN A 66 19.07 2.31 2.74
N HIS A 67 18.25 1.51 3.45
CA HIS A 67 18.62 0.16 3.88
C HIS A 67 17.40 -0.74 4.16
N ILE A 68 16.94 -1.47 3.12
CA ILE A 68 15.79 -2.39 3.18
C ILE A 68 16.01 -3.55 4.18
N LEU A 69 17.26 -3.98 4.37
CA LEU A 69 17.62 -5.14 5.18
C LEU A 69 17.82 -4.82 6.68
N GLY A 70 18.32 -3.63 7.04
CA GLY A 70 18.61 -3.29 8.44
C GLY A 70 17.38 -3.17 9.34
N ALA A 71 16.27 -2.65 8.80
CA ALA A 71 15.01 -2.45 9.54
C ALA A 71 14.15 -3.72 9.66
N SER A 72 14.66 -4.84 9.14
CA SER A 72 13.90 -6.06 8.85
C SER A 72 14.44 -7.27 9.61
N LEU A 73 15.65 -7.14 10.15
CA LEU A 73 16.26 -8.06 11.10
C LEU A 73 15.47 -8.10 12.40
N HIS A 74 15.47 -9.26 13.05
CA HIS A 74 14.95 -9.45 14.40
C HIS A 74 15.62 -8.45 15.36
N PRO A 75 14.90 -7.86 16.36
CA PRO A 75 15.47 -6.86 17.25
C PRO A 75 16.80 -7.25 17.90
N GLU A 76 17.00 -8.55 18.18
CA GLU A 76 18.27 -9.04 18.73
C GLU A 76 19.43 -9.00 17.72
N GLN A 77 19.15 -9.33 16.45
CA GLN A 77 20.15 -9.25 15.39
C GLN A 77 20.54 -7.80 15.06
N ARG A 78 19.69 -6.80 15.41
CA ARG A 78 20.03 -5.38 15.30
C ARG A 78 21.02 -4.91 16.37
N ARG A 79 21.08 -5.57 17.54
CA ARG A 79 21.98 -5.19 18.64
C ARG A 79 23.40 -5.71 18.45
N ALA A 80 23.57 -6.79 17.68
CA ALA A 80 24.87 -7.42 17.44
C ALA A 80 25.75 -6.69 16.40
N VAL A 81 25.20 -5.69 15.68
CA VAL A 81 25.89 -4.93 14.62
C VAL A 81 26.33 -3.54 15.11
N LYS A 82 26.43 -3.33 16.43
CA LYS A 82 26.99 -2.11 17.02
C LYS A 82 28.40 -2.32 17.53
#